data_AF-A0A7C5MWZ1-F1
#
_entry.id   AF-A0A7C5MWZ1-F1
#
_cell.length_a   1.000
_cell.length_b   1.000
_cell.length_c   1.000
_cell.angle_alpha   90.00
_cell.angle_beta   90.00
_cell.angle_gamma   90.00
#
_symmetry.space_group_name_H-M   'P 1'
#
loop_
_entity.id
_entity.type
_entity.pdbx_description
1 polymer ?
#
loop_
_entity_poly.entity_id
_entity_poly.type
_entity_poly.pdbx_seq_one_letter_code
_entity_poly.pdbx_strand_id
1 'polypeptide(L)' 'MLATLIGLVAAMIFSFATYMIYGLEGVMTQQWIDQVFWALILAGVAVGIVNSIWRCLACEISKRLHNQTLTDWTCSSCRH' A
#
# COMPACT_ATOMS: atom_id res chain seq x y z
N MET A 1 4.43 4.53 5.26
CA MET A 1 3.22 5.28 5.66
C MET A 1 2.49 5.93 4.48
N LEU A 2 3.18 6.54 3.49
CA LEU A 2 2.49 7.16 2.34
C LEU A 2 1.71 6.16 1.46
N ALA A 3 2.27 4.98 1.18
CA ALA A 3 1.65 3.96 0.34
C ALA A 3 0.35 3.37 0.91
N THR A 4 0.33 3.09 2.21
CA THR A 4 -0.88 2.66 2.93
C THR A 4 -1.97 3.73 2.90
N LEU A 5 -1.57 5.01 2.94
CA LEU A 5 -2.48 6.15 2.88
C LEU A 5 -3.13 6.27 1.49
N ILE A 6 -2.38 6.02 0.42
CA ILE A 6 -2.90 5.98 -0.96
C ILE A 6 -3.93 4.86 -1.14
N GLY A 7 -3.65 3.66 -0.63
CA GLY A 7 -4.61 2.54 -0.70
C GLY A 7 -5.91 2.81 0.07
N LEU A 8 -5.81 3.42 1.25
CA LEU A 8 -6.96 3.85 2.05
C LEU A 8 -7.79 4.92 1.34
N VAL A 9 -7.14 5.92 0.75
CA VAL A 9 -7.81 6.98 -0.01
C VAL A 9 -8.52 6.40 -1.25
N ALA A 10 -7.87 5.49 -1.97
CA ALA A 10 -8.49 4.82 -3.11
C ALA A 10 -9.72 3.99 -2.69
N ALA A 11 -9.66 3.25 -1.58
CA ALA A 11 -10.79 2.50 -1.04
C ALA A 11 -11.96 3.41 -0.61
N MET A 12 -11.67 4.59 -0.03
CA MET A 12 -12.67 5.59 0.29
C MET A 12 -13.36 6.15 -0.96
N ILE A 13 -12.59 6.53 -1.98
CA ILE A 13 -13.13 7.08 -3.23
C ILE A 13 -13.99 6.03 -3.94
N PHE A 14 -13.51 4.78 -3.97
CA PHE A 14 -14.25 3.66 -4.57
C PHE A 14 -15.58 3.43 -3.85
N SER A 15 -15.58 3.40 -2.51
CA SER A 15 -16.80 3.23 -1.69
C SER A 15 -17.79 4.36 -1.89
N PHE A 16 -17.29 5.60 -2.01
CA PHE A 16 -18.14 6.76 -2.27
C PHE A 16 -18.77 6.70 -3.67
N ALA A 17 -17.99 6.31 -4.69
CA ALA A 17 -18.49 6.16 -6.04
C ALA A 17 -19.52 5.03 -6.16
N THR A 18 -19.28 3.87 -5.55
CA THR A 18 -20.25 2.76 -5.57
C THR A 18 -21.54 3.11 -4.84
N TYR A 19 -21.46 3.82 -3.71
CA TYR A 19 -22.64 4.35 -3.02
C TYR A 19 -23.47 5.30 -3.92
N MET A 20 -22.82 6.20 -4.66
CA MET A 20 -23.51 7.14 -5.55
C MET A 20 -24.18 6.46 -6.75
N ILE A 21 -23.61 5.37 -7.27
CA ILE A 21 -24.11 4.68 -8.47
C ILE A 21 -25.21 3.68 -8.11
N TYR A 22 -25.00 2.89 -7.04
CA TYR A 22 -25.84 1.75 -6.71
C TYR A 22 -26.78 1.99 -5.52
N GLY A 23 -26.60 3.10 -4.80
CA GLY A 23 -27.33 3.37 -3.56
C GLY A 23 -26.97 2.39 -2.44
N LEU A 24 -27.54 2.62 -1.24
CA LEU A 24 -27.27 1.79 -0.06
C LEU A 24 -27.66 0.31 -0.28
N GLU A 25 -28.75 0.08 -1.03
CA GLU A 25 -29.29 -1.26 -1.30
C GLU A 25 -28.44 -2.05 -2.30
N GLY A 26 -27.89 -1.39 -3.33
CA GLY A 26 -27.04 -2.04 -4.32
C GLY A 26 -25.65 -2.38 -3.77
N VAL A 27 -25.12 -1.59 -2.82
CA VAL A 27 -23.87 -1.90 -2.13
C VAL A 27 -24.00 -3.13 -1.23
N MET A 28 -25.14 -3.32 -0.55
CA MET A 28 -25.36 -4.46 0.35
C MET A 28 -25.68 -5.78 -0.35
N THR A 29 -26.22 -5.72 -1.58
CA THR A 29 -26.67 -6.92 -2.31
C THR A 29 -25.63 -7.46 -3.29
N GLN A 30 -24.69 -6.64 -3.75
CA GLN A 30 -23.70 -7.04 -4.73
C GLN A 30 -22.37 -7.44 -4.10
N GLN A 31 -22.17 -8.75 -3.96
CA GLN A 31 -20.96 -9.35 -3.38
C GLN A 31 -19.65 -8.96 -4.09
N TRP A 32 -19.71 -8.57 -5.36
CA TRP A 32 -18.52 -8.13 -6.10
C TRP A 32 -17.97 -6.80 -5.60
N ILE A 33 -18.81 -5.92 -5.03
CA ILE A 33 -18.39 -4.63 -4.46
C ILE A 33 -17.52 -4.88 -3.23
N ASP A 34 -17.93 -5.83 -2.39
CA ASP A 34 -17.19 -6.23 -1.18
C ASP A 34 -15.81 -6.79 -1.54
N GLN A 35 -15.74 -7.66 -2.55
CA GLN A 35 -14.47 -8.20 -3.05
C GLN A 35 -13.51 -7.11 -3.55
N VAL A 36 -14.01 -6.14 -4.32
CA VAL A 36 -13.16 -5.04 -4.84
C VAL A 36 -12.70 -4.11 -3.72
N PHE A 37 -13.57 -3.83 -2.74
CA PHE A 37 -13.21 -3.04 -1.57
C PHE A 37 -12.06 -3.67 -0.78
N TRP A 38 -12.18 -4.96 -0.45
CA TRP A 38 -11.11 -5.69 0.24
C TRP A 38 -9.83 -5.79 -0.59
N ALA A 39 -9.95 -5.98 -1.91
CA ALA A 39 -8.79 -6.01 -2.80
C ALA A 39 -8.02 -4.68 -2.80
N LEU A 40 -8.70 -3.53 -2.80
CA LEU A 40 -8.08 -2.21 -2.72
C LEU A 40 -7.35 -1.98 -1.40
N ILE A 41 -7.93 -2.42 -0.28
CA ILE A 41 -7.29 -2.36 1.03
C ILE A 41 -6.05 -3.25 1.06
N LEU A 42 -6.18 -4.50 0.64
CA LEU A 42 -5.07 -5.46 0.60
C LEU A 42 -3.95 -4.98 -0.31
N ALA A 43 -4.26 -4.39 -1.45
CA ALA A 43 -3.27 -3.79 -2.33
C ALA A 43 -2.51 -2.65 -1.63
N GLY A 44 -3.22 -1.75 -0.93
CA GLY A 44 -2.59 -0.68 -0.14
C GLY A 44 -1.65 -1.20 0.94
N VAL A 45 -2.08 -2.24 1.66
CA VAL A 45 -1.28 -2.90 2.71
C VAL A 45 -0.07 -3.62 2.10
N ALA A 46 -0.26 -4.39 1.03
CA ALA A 46 0.79 -5.12 0.34
C ALA A 46 1.86 -4.18 -0.21
N VAL A 47 1.47 -3.06 -0.83
CA VAL A 47 2.44 -2.06 -1.31
C VAL A 47 3.18 -1.40 -0.13
N GLY A 48 2.49 -1.17 0.99
CA GLY A 48 3.13 -0.70 2.22
C GLY A 48 4.21 -1.65 2.73
N ILE A 49 3.89 -2.93 2.81
CA ILE A 49 4.80 -4.00 3.25
C ILE A 49 5.94 -4.16 2.26
N VAL A 50 5.66 -4.27 0.95
CA VAL A 50 6.67 -4.39 -0.10
C VAL A 50 7.60 -3.19 -0.07
N ASN A 51 7.12 -1.96 0.09
CA ASN A 51 7.96 -0.78 0.17
C ASN A 51 8.86 -0.78 1.42
N SER A 52 8.36 -1.27 2.57
CA SER A 52 9.18 -1.44 3.77
C SER A 52 10.27 -2.52 3.59
N ILE A 53 9.91 -3.66 2.99
CA ILE A 53 10.83 -4.76 2.71
C ILE A 53 11.86 -4.31 1.68
N TRP A 54 11.44 -3.69 0.57
CA TRP A 54 12.33 -3.19 -0.48
C TRP A 54 13.30 -2.14 0.02
N ARG A 55 12.89 -1.25 0.95
CA ARG A 55 13.82 -0.28 1.54
C ARG A 55 14.96 -0.96 2.31
N CYS A 56 14.67 -2.00 3.10
CA CYS A 56 15.71 -2.71 3.83
C CYS A 56 16.51 -3.69 2.94
N LEU A 57 15.87 -4.31 1.95
CA LEU A 57 16.54 -5.17 0.97
C LEU A 57 17.49 -4.36 0.07
N ALA A 58 17.08 -3.14 -0.34
CA ALA A 58 17.93 -2.20 -1.06
C ALA A 58 19.13 -1.77 -0.22
N CYS A 59 18.97 -1.59 1.11
CA CYS A 59 20.12 -1.38 1.98
C CYS A 59 21.08 -2.58 1.94
N GLU A 60 20.59 -3.81 2.08
CA GLU A 60 21.45 -4.99 2.11
C GLU A 60 22.21 -5.22 0.79
N ILE A 61 21.57 -4.92 -0.34
CA ILE A 61 22.20 -4.93 -1.67
C ILE A 61 23.24 -3.80 -1.78
N SER A 62 22.93 -2.59 -1.32
CA SER A 62 23.87 -1.45 -1.35
C SER A 62 25.11 -1.70 -0.47
N LYS A 63 24.94 -2.43 0.64
CA LYS A 63 26.02 -2.86 1.53
C LYS A 63 26.93 -3.87 0.85
N ARG A 64 26.38 -4.78 0.03
CA ARG A 64 27.17 -5.68 -0.82
C ARG A 64 27.91 -4.95 -1.94
N LEU A 65 27.36 -3.86 -2.46
CA LEU A 65 27.99 -3.04 -3.50
C LEU A 65 29.08 -2.07 -2.98
N HIS A 66 29.37 -2.07 -1.67
CA HIS A 66 30.44 -1.29 -1.03
C HIS A 66 30.39 0.23 -1.29
N ASN A 67 29.20 0.80 -1.52
CA ASN A 67 29.04 2.22 -1.83
C ASN A 67 28.44 2.98 -0.63
N GLN A 68 29.33 3.52 0.22
CA GLN A 68 29.01 4.03 1.57
C GLN A 68 27.98 5.18 1.58
N THR A 69 27.98 6.03 0.55
CA THR A 69 27.04 7.15 0.41
C THR A 69 25.60 6.72 0.15
N LEU A 70 25.39 5.65 -0.62
CA LEU A 70 24.06 5.09 -0.86
C LEU A 70 23.54 4.31 0.35
N THR A 71 24.43 3.70 1.13
CA THR A 71 24.06 2.93 2.31
C THR A 71 23.48 3.86 3.40
N ASP A 72 24.07 5.02 3.64
CA ASP A 72 23.61 5.93 4.70
C ASP A 72 22.21 6.51 4.39
N TRP A 73 21.95 6.84 3.13
CA TRP A 73 20.64 7.34 2.68
C TRP A 73 19.54 6.27 2.72
N THR A 74 19.86 5.04 2.31
CA THR A 74 18.86 3.95 2.21
C THR A 74 18.65 3.21 3.52
N CYS A 75 19.64 3.18 4.41
CA CYS A 75 19.64 2.32 5.60
C CYS A 75 19.32 3.05 6.92
N SER A 76 19.27 4.39 6.92
CA SER A 76 18.94 5.19 8.12
C SER A 76 17.59 4.83 8.75
N SER A 77 16.65 4.27 7.99
CA SER A 77 15.30 3.94 8.45
C SER A 77 15.09 2.45 8.81
N CYS A 78 16.10 1.58 8.64
CA CYS A 78 16.02 0.13 8.92
C CYS A 78 16.76 -0.29 10.20
N ARG A 79 17.26 0.67 10.98
CA ARG A 79 17.98 0.41 12.23
C ARG A 79 16.98 0.36 13.39
N HIS A 80 16.41 -0.81 13.65
CA HIS A 80 15.74 -1.11 14.91
C HIS A 80 16.00 -2.55 15.34
#